data_AF-A0A2M8NW78-F1
#
_entry.id   AF-A0A2M8NW78-F1
#
_cell.length_a   1.000
_cell.length_b   1.000
_cell.length_c   1.000
_cell.angle_alpha   90.00
_cell.angle_beta   90.00
_cell.angle_gamma   90.00
#
_symmetry.space_group_name_H-M   'P 1'
#
loop_
_entity.id
_entity.type
_entity.pdbx_description
1 polymer ?
#
loop_
_entity_poly.entity_id
_entity_poly.type
_entity_poly.pdbx_seq_one_letter_code
_entity_poly.pdbx_strand_id
1 'polypeptide(L)' 'MVANLKLDYEQIAHLVDQLTEEQQQALIIRILTHRASQRSLTPEEKIQLLDMVKLDNLVNEIPSIRREDWYDDDGR' A
#
# COMPACT_ATOMS: atom_id res chain seq x y z
N MET A 1 -21.07 -6.56 22.67
CA MET A 1 -20.75 -5.28 23.32
C MET A 1 -19.67 -4.61 22.48
N VAL A 2 -19.98 -3.51 21.81
CA VAL A 2 -18.98 -2.76 21.03
C VAL A 2 -18.34 -1.77 21.99
N ALA A 3 -17.11 -2.03 22.42
CA ALA A 3 -16.37 -1.09 23.24
C ALA A 3 -16.09 0.16 22.40
N ASN A 4 -16.76 1.26 22.73
CA ASN A 4 -16.50 2.57 22.11
C ASN A 4 -15.21 3.12 22.74
N LEU A 5 -14.06 2.57 22.32
CA LEU A 5 -12.74 3.01 22.73
C LEU A 5 -12.50 4.39 22.13
N LYS A 6 -12.73 5.43 22.93
CA LYS A 6 -12.23 6.78 22.63
C LYS A 6 -10.72 6.78 22.89
N LEU A 7 -9.97 6.36 21.89
CA LEU A 7 -8.52 6.52 21.89
C LEU A 7 -8.19 7.98 21.55
N ASP A 8 -7.30 8.56 22.33
CA ASP A 8 -6.71 9.84 21.95
C ASP A 8 -5.66 9.66 20.85
N TYR A 9 -5.20 10.77 20.28
CA TYR A 9 -4.24 10.75 19.17
C TYR A 9 -2.92 10.07 19.57
N GLU A 10 -2.42 10.33 20.77
CA GLU A 10 -1.16 9.79 21.26
C GLU A 10 -1.22 8.28 21.42
N GLN A 11 -2.36 7.76 21.90
CA GLN A 11 -2.60 6.32 21.98
C GLN A 11 -2.64 5.67 20.59
N ILE A 12 -3.24 6.34 19.60
CA ILE A 12 -3.24 5.84 18.22
C ILE A 12 -1.82 5.84 17.65
N ALA A 13 -1.05 6.92 17.86
CA ALA A 13 0.34 7.00 17.42
C ALA A 13 1.18 5.86 17.99
N HIS A 14 1.08 5.62 19.30
CA HIS A 14 1.76 4.49 19.95
C HIS A 14 1.36 3.12 19.41
N LEU A 15 0.10 2.93 19.02
CA LEU A 15 -0.33 1.67 18.40
C LEU A 15 0.23 1.52 16.98
N VAL A 16 0.32 2.61 16.22
CA VAL A 16 0.94 2.61 14.88
C VAL A 16 2.44 2.32 14.98
N ASP A 17 3.13 2.88 15.97
CA ASP A 17 4.57 2.64 16.19
C ASP A 17 4.90 1.16 16.50
N GLN A 18 3.93 0.40 17.02
CA GLN A 18 4.08 -1.03 17.29
C GLN A 18 3.87 -1.92 16.07
N LEU A 19 3.38 -1.35 14.95
CA LEU A 19 3.17 -2.09 13.72
C LEU A 19 4.49 -2.29 12.98
N THR A 20 4.62 -3.47 12.36
CA THR A 20 5.66 -3.72 11.33
C THR A 20 5.48 -2.78 10.14
N GLU A 21 6.53 -2.57 9.35
CA GLU A 21 6.47 -1.72 8.15
C GLU A 21 5.37 -2.19 7.18
N GLU A 22 5.23 -3.50 6.96
CA GLU A 22 4.16 -4.04 6.10
C GLU A 22 2.77 -3.74 6.65
N GLN A 23 2.59 -3.82 7.97
CA GLN A 23 1.31 -3.52 8.63
C GLN A 23 0.99 -2.03 8.60
N GLN A 24 1.99 -1.15 8.73
CA GLN A 24 1.80 0.29 8.59
C GLN A 24 1.37 0.65 7.16
N GLN A 25 2.04 0.08 6.15
CA GLN A 25 1.65 0.27 4.76
C GLN A 25 0.22 -0.23 4.49
N ALA A 26 -0.13 -1.42 4.97
CA ALA A 26 -1.48 -1.96 4.85
C ALA A 26 -2.54 -1.06 5.52
N LEU A 27 -2.21 -0.47 6.68
CA LEU A 27 -3.09 0.48 7.37
C LEU A 27 -3.30 1.76 6.55
N ILE A 28 -2.23 2.32 5.99
CA ILE A 28 -2.33 3.53 5.16
C ILE A 28 -3.18 3.27 3.91
N ILE A 29 -2.95 2.15 3.21
CA ILE A 29 -3.77 1.73 2.07
C ILE A 29 -5.24 1.68 2.48
N ARG A 30 -5.56 1.01 3.60
CA ARG A 30 -6.93 0.89 4.09
C ARG A 30 -7.57 2.25 4.37
N ILE A 31 -6.85 3.18 4.98
CA ILE A 31 -7.35 4.54 5.27
C ILE A 31 -7.63 5.31 3.97
N LEU A 32 -6.70 5.29 3.02
CA LEU A 32 -6.85 6.00 1.76
C LEU A 32 -7.97 5.40 0.89
N THR A 33 -8.11 4.07 0.84
CA THR A 33 -9.25 3.40 0.18
C THR A 33 -10.58 3.79 0.83
N HIS A 34 -10.64 3.85 2.17
CA HIS A 34 -11.86 4.29 2.85
C HIS A 34 -12.21 5.75 2.51
N ARG A 35 -11.22 6.65 2.47
CA ARG A 35 -11.44 8.06 2.05
C ARG A 35 -11.93 8.14 0.62
N ALA A 36 -11.37 7.34 -0.29
CA ALA A 36 -11.78 7.28 -1.69
C ALA A 36 -13.26 6.88 -1.85
N SER A 37 -13.80 6.07 -0.92
CA SER A 37 -15.23 5.70 -0.93
C SER A 37 -16.16 6.84 -0.51
N GLN A 38 -15.64 7.85 0.20
CA GLN A 38 -16.43 8.97 0.72
C GLN A 38 -16.23 10.26 -0.08
N ARG A 39 -15.04 10.45 -0.65
CA ARG A 39 -14.70 11.61 -1.48
C ARG A 39 -13.63 11.28 -2.50
N SER A 40 -13.50 12.14 -3.50
CA SER A 40 -12.34 12.12 -4.39
C SER A 40 -11.05 12.34 -3.60
N LEU A 41 -10.04 11.50 -3.88
CA LEU A 41 -8.69 11.66 -3.34
C LEU A 41 -7.98 12.84 -4.00
N THR A 42 -7.12 13.51 -3.23
CA THR A 42 -6.22 14.54 -3.78
C THR A 42 -5.14 13.90 -4.66
N PRO A 43 -4.46 14.68 -5.53
CA PRO A 43 -3.33 14.17 -6.30
C PRO A 43 -2.25 13.52 -5.43
N GLU A 44 -1.94 14.09 -4.27
CA GLU A 44 -0.92 13.59 -3.34
C GLU A 44 -1.33 12.25 -2.73
N GLU A 45 -2.60 12.11 -2.33
CA GLU A 45 -3.14 10.84 -1.81
C GLU A 45 -3.13 9.73 -2.88
N LYS A 46 -3.32 10.09 -4.15
CA LYS A 46 -3.22 9.15 -5.27
C LYS A 46 -1.78 8.71 -5.51
N ILE A 47 -0.82 9.64 -5.44
CA ILE A 47 0.61 9.33 -5.58
C ILE A 47 1.05 8.39 -4.45
N GLN A 48 0.65 8.64 -3.21
CA GLN A 48 0.97 7.77 -2.07
C GLN A 48 0.42 6.35 -2.28
N LEU A 49 -0.84 6.21 -2.71
CA LEU A 49 -1.39 4.90 -3.04
C LEU A 49 -0.62 4.20 -4.15
N LEU A 50 -0.26 4.94 -5.21
CA LEU A 50 0.52 4.40 -6.32
C LEU A 50 1.89 3.91 -5.83
N ASP A 51 2.60 4.71 -5.04
CA ASP A 51 3.92 4.37 -4.53
C ASP A 51 3.90 3.12 -3.64
N MET A 52 2.83 2.91 -2.86
CA MET A 52 2.67 1.72 -2.01
C MET A 52 2.38 0.43 -2.78
N VAL A 53 1.91 0.51 -4.03
CA VAL A 53 1.59 -0.66 -4.86
C VAL A 53 2.57 -0.86 -6.02
N LYS A 54 3.56 0.03 -6.16
CA LYS A 54 4.62 -0.13 -7.14
C LYS A 54 5.42 -1.38 -6.80
N LEU A 55 5.71 -2.16 -7.83
CA LEU A 55 6.69 -3.23 -7.75
C LEU A 55 8.08 -2.59 -7.86
N ASP A 56 8.96 -2.85 -6.90
CA ASP A 56 10.38 -2.44 -6.93
C ASP A 56 11.22 -3.30 -7.88
N ASN A 57 10.67 -3.60 -9.05
CA ASN A 57 11.39 -4.37 -10.06
C ASN A 57 12.32 -3.44 -10.84
N LEU A 58 13.58 -3.84 -10.95
CA LEU A 58 14.53 -3.19 -11.85
C LEU A 58 13.99 -3.27 -13.28
N VAL A 59 13.74 -2.10 -13.87
CA VAL A 59 13.40 -2.03 -15.30
C VAL A 59 14.68 -2.29 -16.08
N ASN A 60 14.73 -3.43 -16.78
CA ASN A 60 15.86 -3.74 -17.66
C ASN A 60 15.93 -2.71 -18.80
N GLU A 61 17.10 -2.12 -19.03
CA GLU A 61 17.32 -1.17 -20.13
C GLU A 61 17.08 -1.80 -21.52
N ILE A 62 17.34 -3.09 -21.62
CA ILE A 62 17.09 -3.90 -22.82
C ILE A 62 15.93 -4.83 -22.53
N PRO A 63 14.79 -4.69 -23.23
CA PRO A 63 13.67 -5.62 -23.14
C PRO A 63 14.15 -7.04 -23.51
N SER A 64 13.83 -8.04 -22.68
CA SER A 64 14.10 -9.41 -23.09
C SER A 64 13.19 -9.82 -24.24
N ILE A 65 13.70 -10.60 -25.18
CA ILE A 65 12.92 -11.19 -26.26
C ILE A 65 12.19 -12.46 -25.79
N ARG A 66 12.66 -13.09 -24.70
CA ARG A 66 12.11 -14.34 -24.19
C ARG A 66 10.91 -14.06 -23.31
N ARG A 67 9.77 -14.68 -23.62
CA ARG A 67 8.52 -14.53 -22.87
C ARG A 67 8.65 -14.92 -21.39
N GLU A 68 9.48 -15.91 -21.11
CA GLU A 68 9.80 -16.44 -19.76
C GLU A 68 10.20 -15.30 -18.80
N ASP A 69 11.04 -14.38 -19.29
CA ASP A 69 11.63 -13.28 -18.51
C ASP A 69 10.61 -12.18 -18.13
N TRP A 70 9.40 -12.21 -18.69
CA TRP A 70 8.34 -11.20 -18.43
C TRP A 70 7.22 -11.70 -17.55
N TYR A 71 6.95 -13.00 -17.57
CA TYR A 71 5.75 -13.57 -16.97
C TYR A 71 6.05 -14.58 -15.87
N ASP A 72 7.33 -14.87 -15.60
CA ASP A 72 7.75 -15.93 -14.65
C ASP A 72 6.99 -17.24 -14.93
N ASP A 73 6.71 -17.46 -16.22
CA ASP A 73 5.95 -18.57 -16.77
C ASP A 73 6.98 -19.60 -17.23
N ASP A 74 7.11 -20.69 -16.48
CA ASP A 74 7.99 -21.84 -16.77
C ASP A 74 7.62 -22.59 -18.07
N GLY A 75 6.77 -22.01 -18.92
CA GLY A 75 6.46 -22.48 -20.26
C GLY A 75 5.57 -23.72 -20.28
N ARG A 76 4.59 -23.81 -19.36
CA ARG A 76 3.67 -24.95 -19.26
C ARG A 76 2.22 -24.61 -19.59
#